data_AF-A0A540V886-F1
#
_entry.id   AF-A0A540V886-F1
#
_cell.length_a   1.000
_cell.length_b   1.000
_cell.length_c   1.000
_cell.angle_alpha   90.00
_cell.angle_beta   90.00
_cell.angle_gamma   90.00
#
_symmetry.space_group_name_H-M   'P 1'
#
loop_
_entity.id
_entity.type
_entity.pdbx_description
1 polymer ?
#
loop_
_entity_poly.entity_id
_entity_poly.type
_entity_poly.pdbx_seq_one_letter_code
_entity_poly.pdbx_strand_id
1 'polypeptide(L)'
;EHRQALVDQFDANADALRAAVANISNTDLGDSWQLLHGGQTVIAEPRLSVFYKMGLNHLIHHRGQLSVYLRMVDAPVPSTYGPTADEQGSFG
;
A
#
# COMPACT_ATOMS: atom_id res chain seq x y z
N GLU A 1 19.64 10.36 -8.74
CA GLU A 1 18.57 11.22 -9.30
C GLU A 1 17.21 10.53 -9.27
N HIS A 2 17.02 9.36 -9.89
CA HIS A 2 15.71 8.67 -9.88
C HIS A 2 15.18 8.23 -8.50
N ARG A 3 16.06 7.80 -7.56
CA ARG A 3 15.61 7.35 -6.22
C ARG A 3 14.88 8.47 -5.46
N GLN A 4 15.46 9.67 -5.41
CA GLN A 4 14.87 10.77 -4.64
C GLN A 4 13.51 11.16 -5.22
N ALA A 5 13.41 11.27 -6.55
CA ALA A 5 12.14 11.54 -7.21
C ALA A 5 11.05 10.49 -6.89
N LEU A 6 11.40 9.21 -6.79
CA LEU A 6 10.46 8.16 -6.39
C LEU A 6 10.02 8.29 -4.93
N VAL A 7 10.93 8.66 -4.03
CA VAL A 7 10.62 8.91 -2.61
C VAL A 7 9.72 10.13 -2.46
N ASP A 8 10.05 11.24 -3.13
CA ASP A 8 9.24 12.45 -3.11
C ASP A 8 7.82 12.20 -3.64
N GLN A 9 7.70 11.42 -4.73
CA GLN A 9 6.41 11.03 -5.27
C GLN A 9 5.63 10.12 -4.31
N PHE A 10 6.31 9.21 -3.61
CA PHE A 10 5.70 8.37 -2.60
C PHE A 10 5.14 9.22 -1.44
N ASP A 11 5.92 10.17 -0.93
CA ASP A 11 5.52 11.05 0.17
C ASP A 11 4.32 11.93 -0.24
N ALA A 12 4.37 12.53 -1.43
CA ALA A 12 3.26 13.32 -1.96
C ALA A 12 1.97 12.49 -2.11
N ASN A 13 2.08 11.24 -2.60
CA ASN A 13 0.93 10.34 -2.74
C ASN A 13 0.40 9.88 -1.39
N ALA A 14 1.26 9.64 -0.41
CA ALA A 14 0.86 9.25 0.94
C ALA A 14 0.09 10.38 1.63
N ASP A 15 0.53 11.63 1.49
CA ASP A 15 -0.15 12.79 2.05
C ASP A 15 -1.50 13.04 1.38
N ALA A 16 -1.56 12.96 0.05
CA ALA A 16 -2.80 13.07 -0.70
C ALA A 16 -3.80 11.97 -0.29
N LEU A 17 -3.34 10.72 -0.13
CA LEU A 17 -4.17 9.61 0.31
C LEU A 17 -4.71 9.84 1.72
N ARG A 18 -3.85 10.25 2.67
CA ARG A 18 -4.27 10.54 4.06
C ARG A 18 -5.34 11.64 4.09
N ALA A 19 -5.13 12.70 3.32
CA ALA A 19 -6.10 13.79 3.22
C ALA A 19 -7.43 13.31 2.61
N ALA A 20 -7.39 12.49 1.55
CA ALA A 20 -8.61 11.94 0.95
C ALA A 20 -9.38 11.02 1.92
N VAL A 21 -8.68 10.12 2.62
CA VAL A 21 -9.28 9.21 3.61
C VAL A 21 -9.86 9.98 4.81
N ALA A 22 -9.23 11.07 5.23
CA ALA A 22 -9.74 11.90 6.32
C ALA A 22 -11.04 12.65 5.95
N ASN A 23 -11.29 12.88 4.67
CA ASN A 23 -12.41 13.69 4.19
C ASN A 23 -13.53 12.89 3.49
N ILE A 24 -13.36 11.59 3.27
CA ILE A 24 -14.37 10.75 2.64
C ILE A 24 -15.43 10.31 3.66
N SER A 25 -16.71 10.34 3.28
CA SER A 25 -17.78 9.87 4.16
C SER A 25 -17.99 8.35 4.06
N ASN A 26 -18.61 7.75 5.08
CA ASN A 26 -19.02 6.34 5.02
C ASN A 26 -20.03 6.06 3.89
N THR A 27 -20.86 7.05 3.55
CA THR A 27 -21.79 6.95 2.42
C THR A 27 -21.02 6.86 1.11
N ASP A 28 -20.05 7.75 0.89
CA ASP A 28 -19.22 7.73 -0.32
C ASP A 28 -18.42 6.43 -0.45
N LEU A 29 -17.99 5.85 0.67
CA LEU A 29 -17.31 4.55 0.72
C LEU A 29 -18.22 3.37 0.38
N GLY A 30 -19.53 3.52 0.59
CA GLY A 30 -20.56 2.53 0.25
C GLY A 30 -20.94 2.55 -1.24
N ASP A 31 -20.68 3.65 -1.94
CA ASP A 31 -20.98 3.76 -3.37
C ASP A 31 -20.24 2.70 -4.20
N SER A 32 -20.92 2.19 -5.22
CA SER A 32 -20.32 1.27 -6.17
C SER A 32 -19.28 1.98 -7.04
N TRP A 33 -18.11 1.36 -7.16
CA TRP A 33 -17.07 1.71 -8.10
C TRP A 33 -16.88 0.58 -9.11
N GLN A 34 -16.60 0.95 -10.36
CA GLN A 34 -16.44 0.00 -11.44
C GLN A 34 -15.07 0.08 -12.10
N LEU A 35 -14.45 -1.07 -12.32
CA LEU A 35 -13.33 -1.21 -13.24
C LEU A 35 -13.86 -1.67 -14.60
N LEU A 36 -13.50 -0.95 -15.65
CA LEU A 36 -13.83 -1.31 -17.03
C LEU A 36 -12.60 -1.87 -17.73
N HIS A 37 -12.79 -2.95 -18.49
CA HIS A 37 -11.80 -3.48 -19.42
C HIS A 37 -12.44 -3.64 -20.80
N GLY A 38 -11.93 -2.91 -21.79
CA GLY A 38 -12.53 -2.88 -23.13
C GLY A 38 -13.99 -2.39 -23.14
N GLY A 39 -14.35 -1.50 -22.21
CA GLY A 39 -15.72 -1.00 -22.04
C GLY A 39 -16.67 -1.96 -21.30
N GLN A 40 -16.21 -3.14 -20.89
CA GLN A 40 -16.99 -4.09 -20.10
C GLN A 40 -16.63 -3.97 -18.62
N THR A 41 -17.65 -3.98 -17.76
CA THR A 41 -17.45 -3.97 -16.31
C THR A 41 -16.88 -5.31 -15.84
N VAL A 42 -15.67 -5.27 -15.26
CA VAL A 42 -14.99 -6.46 -14.72
C VAL A 42 -14.97 -6.49 -13.19
N ILE A 43 -15.10 -5.33 -12.54
CA ILE A 43 -15.30 -5.19 -11.11
C ILE A 43 -16.45 -4.21 -10.90
N ALA A 44 -17.37 -4.53 -10.01
CA ALA A 44 -18.41 -3.63 -9.52
C ALA A 44 -18.59 -3.90 -8.02
N GLU A 45 -17.90 -3.14 -7.18
CA GLU A 45 -17.90 -3.33 -5.73
C GLU A 45 -17.98 -1.97 -5.01
N PRO A 46 -18.41 -1.92 -3.74
CA PRO A 46 -18.30 -0.70 -2.94
C PRO A 46 -16.85 -0.18 -2.92
N ARG A 47 -16.66 1.15 -2.97
CA ARG A 47 -15.33 1.79 -2.93
C ARG A 47 -14.47 1.28 -1.77
N LEU A 48 -15.08 1.04 -0.61
CA LEU A 48 -14.38 0.49 0.56
C LEU A 48 -13.73 -0.87 0.27
N SER A 49 -14.46 -1.78 -0.38
CA SER A 49 -13.95 -3.12 -0.71
C SER A 49 -12.78 -3.05 -1.69
N VAL A 50 -12.91 -2.20 -2.71
CA VAL A 50 -11.85 -1.96 -3.71
C VAL A 50 -10.62 -1.35 -3.03
N PHE A 51 -10.79 -0.36 -2.16
CA PHE A 51 -9.70 0.26 -1.43
C PHE A 51 -8.92 -0.73 -0.56
N TYR A 52 -9.61 -1.62 0.17
CA TYR A 52 -8.96 -2.66 0.95
C TYR A 52 -8.24 -3.69 0.07
N LYS A 53 -8.92 -4.25 -0.94
CA LYS A 53 -8.38 -5.36 -1.76
C LYS A 53 -7.29 -4.91 -2.72
N MET A 54 -7.53 -3.84 -3.48
CA MET A 54 -6.65 -3.37 -4.55
C MET A 54 -5.70 -2.26 -4.10
N GLY A 55 -6.03 -1.54 -3.03
CA GLY A 55 -5.14 -0.55 -2.43
C GLY A 55 -4.26 -1.17 -1.34
N LEU A 56 -4.84 -1.37 -0.15
CA LEU A 56 -4.08 -1.73 1.05
C LEU A 56 -3.42 -3.11 0.97
N ASN A 57 -4.18 -4.16 0.62
CA ASN A 57 -3.63 -5.52 0.54
C ASN A 57 -2.56 -5.63 -0.54
N HIS A 58 -2.74 -4.93 -1.66
CA HIS A 58 -1.76 -4.91 -2.75
C HIS A 58 -0.48 -4.17 -2.34
N LEU A 59 -0.59 -3.06 -1.61
CA LEU A 59 0.56 -2.35 -1.06
C LEU A 59 1.33 -3.22 -0.05
N ILE A 60 0.62 -3.91 0.86
CA ILE A 60 1.23 -4.84 1.83
C ILE A 60 1.97 -5.97 1.10
N HIS A 61 1.35 -6.53 0.06
CA HIS A 61 1.97 -7.56 -0.77
C HIS A 61 3.29 -7.10 -1.39
N HIS A 62 3.29 -5.92 -2.04
CA HIS A 62 4.51 -5.39 -2.66
C HIS A 62 5.56 -4.93 -1.65
N ARG A 63 5.16 -4.47 -0.46
CA ARG A 63 6.09 -4.22 0.64
C ARG A 63 6.82 -5.50 1.06
N GLY A 64 6.12 -6.64 1.08
CA GLY A 64 6.72 -7.94 1.31
C GLY A 64 7.69 -8.38 0.20
N GLN A 65 7.40 -8.06 -1.07
CA GLN A 65 8.37 -8.31 -2.15
C GLN A 65 9.63 -7.45 -1.99
N LEU A 66 9.46 -6.18 -1.61
CA LEU A 66 10.59 -5.26 -1.39
C LEU A 66 11.50 -5.74 -0.25
N SER A 67 10.96 -6.35 0.82
CA SER A 67 11.80 -6.88 1.91
C SER A 67 12.71 -8.02 1.44
N VAL A 68 12.22 -8.88 0.52
CA VAL A 68 13.05 -9.91 -0.13
C VAL A 68 14.17 -9.27 -0.95
N TYR A 69 13.88 -8.20 -1.67
CA TYR A 69 14.88 -7.48 -2.46
C TYR A 69 15.97 -6.85 -1.58
N LEU A 70 15.60 -6.23 -0.45
CA LEU A 70 16.57 -5.69 0.51
C LEU A 70 17.49 -6.79 1.03
N ARG A 71 16.92 -7.95 1.40
CA ARG A 71 17.72 -9.10 1.86
C ARG A 71 18.68 -9.63 0.80
N MET A 72 18.27 -9.67 -0.47
CA MET A 72 19.14 -10.16 -1.56
C MET A 72 20.33 -9.23 -1.85
N VAL A 73 20.28 -7.97 -1.43
CA VAL A 73 21.37 -7.00 -1.60
C VAL A 73 22.07 -6.66 -0.28
N ASP A 74 21.92 -7.52 0.73
CA ASP A 74 22.49 -7.36 2.07
C ASP A 74 22.15 -6.02 2.75
N ALA A 75 21.02 -5.42 2.37
CA ALA A 75 20.49 -4.23 3.03
C ALA A 75 19.63 -4.63 4.24
N PRO A 76 19.65 -3.86 5.34
CA PRO A 76 18.83 -4.14 6.51
C PRO A 76 17.34 -4.19 6.15
N VAL A 77 16.65 -5.25 6.58
CA VAL A 77 15.21 -5.38 6.39
C VAL A 77 14.50 -4.71 7.58
N PRO A 78 13.66 -3.70 7.34
CA PRO A 78 12.91 -3.06 8.42
C PRO A 78 11.91 -4.02 9.07
N SER A 79 11.75 -3.93 10.39
CA SER A 79 10.70 -4.64 11.12
C SER A 79 9.32 -4.38 10.53
N THR A 80 8.52 -5.45 10.46
CA THR A 80 7.12 -5.41 10.01
C THR A 80 6.18 -5.95 11.10
N TYR A 81 6.48 -7.13 11.63
CA TYR A 81 5.83 -7.70 12.81
C TYR A 81 6.91 -8.38 13.66
N GLY A 82 7.36 -7.70 14.71
CA GLY A 82 8.47 -8.18 15.53
C GLY A 82 9.84 -8.04 14.84
N PRO A 83 10.91 -8.48 15.52
CA PRO A 83 12.27 -8.30 15.05
C PRO A 83 12.53 -9.05 13.72
N THR A 84 13.33 -8.45 12.85
CA THR A 84 13.89 -9.16 11.68
C THR A 84 15.18 -9.89 12.08
N ALA A 85 15.79 -10.64 11.16
CA ALA A 85 17.12 -11.21 11.42
C ALA A 85 18.23 -10.15 11.59
N ASP A 86 17.94 -8.90 11.23
CA ASP A 86 18.87 -7.77 11.30
C ASP A 86 18.76 -7.01 12.64
N GLU A 87 17.80 -7.39 13.50
CA GLU A 87 17.52 -6.76 14.79
C GLU A 87 17.69 -7.77 15.94
N GLN A 88 18.27 -7.35 17.07
CA GLN A 88 18.28 -8.19 18.27
C GLN A 88 16.86 -8.25 18.84
N GLY A 89 16.24 -9.43 18.74
CA GLY A 89 14.88 -9.64 19.23
C GLY A 89 14.80 -9.55 20.74
N SER A 90 14.20 -8.47 21.25
CA SER A 90 13.48 -8.53 22.51
C SER A 90 12.00 -8.63 22.17
N PHE A 91 11.49 -9.86 22.14
CA PHE A 91 10.18 -10.04 22.72
C PHE A 91 10.41 -9.81 24.22
N GLY A 92 9.63 -8.93 24.84
CA GLY A 92 9.72 -8.73 26.29
C GLY A 92 9.66 -10.05 27.06
#